data_AF-A0AAU4YWS5-F1
#
_entry.id   AF-A0AAU4YWS5-F1
#
_cell.length_a   1.000
_cell.length_b   1.000
_cell.length_c   1.000
_cell.angle_alpha   90.00
_cell.angle_beta   90.00
_cell.angle_gamma   90.00
#
_symmetry.space_group_name_H-M   'P 1'
#
loop_
_entity.id
_entity.type
_entity.pdbx_description
1 polymer ?
#
loop_
_entity_poly.entity_id
_entity_poly.type
_entity_poly.pdbx_seq_one_letter_code
_entity_poly.pdbx_strand_id
1 'polypeptide(L)'
;MFFDIGPLEILTIFVIAIVVLGPDKLPKAISETSALLRKVRSFSDSAQNEIRQELGPEFSDLQPGDFHPRALAQQALSRAEDEADLREITQSPSLNGQADEGDSRPRPMAV
;
A
#
# COMPACT_ATOMS: atom_id res chain seq x y z
N MET A 1 27.19 -12.44 -15.11
CA MET A 1 27.46 -13.59 -14.20
C MET A 1 26.32 -14.60 -14.17
N PHE A 2 25.03 -14.22 -14.24
CA PHE A 2 23.92 -15.20 -14.31
C PHE A 2 23.67 -15.80 -15.71
N PHE A 3 24.20 -15.20 -16.78
CA PHE A 3 23.98 -15.64 -18.17
C PHE A 3 24.95 -16.72 -18.66
N ASP A 4 25.93 -17.13 -17.83
CA ASP A 4 26.88 -18.21 -18.14
C ASP A 4 26.29 -19.62 -17.88
N ILE A 5 25.00 -19.71 -17.55
CA ILE A 5 24.27 -20.96 -17.30
C ILE A 5 24.06 -21.69 -18.63
N GLY A 6 24.89 -22.69 -18.87
CA GLY A 6 24.77 -23.58 -20.02
C GLY A 6 23.65 -24.64 -19.84
N PRO A 7 23.29 -25.36 -20.92
CA PRO A 7 22.27 -26.41 -20.87
C PRO A 7 22.57 -27.50 -19.83
N LEU A 8 23.84 -27.82 -19.63
CA LEU A 8 24.30 -28.81 -18.64
C LEU A 8 24.07 -28.35 -17.19
N GLU A 9 24.22 -27.05 -16.93
CA GLU A 9 24.00 -26.47 -15.60
C GLU A 9 22.51 -26.52 -15.25
N ILE A 10 21.63 -26.18 -16.20
CA ILE A 10 20.18 -26.33 -16.04
C ILE A 10 19.80 -27.78 -15.75
N LEU A 11 20.38 -28.75 -16.48
CA LEU A 11 20.13 -30.17 -16.23
C LEU A 11 20.57 -30.58 -14.82
N THR A 12 21.72 -30.09 -14.36
CA THR A 12 22.25 -30.38 -13.02
C THR A 12 21.32 -29.84 -11.93
N ILE A 13 20.89 -28.58 -12.06
CA ILE A 13 19.93 -27.97 -11.12
C ILE A 13 18.61 -28.73 -11.11
N PHE A 14 18.12 -29.16 -12.27
CA PHE A 14 16.88 -29.91 -12.38
C PHE A 14 16.97 -31.28 -11.69
N VAL A 15 18.09 -32.00 -11.87
CA VAL A 15 18.33 -33.26 -11.16
C VAL A 15 18.41 -33.04 -9.66
N ILE A 16 19.12 -32.01 -9.20
CA ILE A 16 19.20 -31.68 -7.77
C ILE A 16 17.80 -31.37 -7.21
N ALA A 17 17.00 -30.56 -7.92
CA ALA A 17 15.63 -30.24 -7.51
C ALA A 17 14.76 -31.50 -7.39
N ILE A 18 14.87 -32.44 -8.34
CA ILE A 18 14.17 -33.72 -8.29
C ILE A 18 14.65 -34.60 -7.13
N VAL A 19 15.95 -34.63 -6.83
CA VAL A 19 16.49 -35.45 -5.72
C VAL A 19 16.03 -34.89 -4.37
N VAL A 20 16.06 -33.58 -4.20
CA VAL A 20 15.67 -32.91 -2.95
C VAL A 20 14.17 -33.01 -2.70
N LEU A 21 13.36 -32.74 -3.72
CA LEU A 21 11.90 -32.68 -3.58
C LEU A 21 11.23 -34.03 -3.83
N GLY A 22 11.80 -34.85 -4.71
CA GLY A 22 11.24 -36.09 -5.24
C GLY A 22 10.58 -35.88 -6.62
N PRO A 23 10.75 -36.81 -7.58
CA PRO A 23 10.19 -36.69 -8.93
C PRO A 23 8.66 -36.62 -8.94
N ASP A 24 7.99 -37.26 -7.98
CA ASP A 24 6.54 -37.23 -7.85
C ASP A 24 6.00 -35.96 -7.17
N LYS A 25 6.83 -35.29 -6.36
CA LYS A 25 6.41 -34.13 -5.56
C LYS A 25 6.55 -32.83 -6.34
N LEU A 26 7.54 -32.74 -7.23
CA LEU A 26 7.77 -31.57 -8.08
C LEU A 26 6.53 -31.19 -8.92
N PRO A 27 5.93 -32.09 -9.72
CA PRO A 27 4.71 -31.78 -10.47
C PRO A 27 3.50 -31.52 -9.58
N LYS A 28 3.42 -32.20 -8.43
CA LYS A 28 2.35 -32.01 -7.45
C LYS A 28 2.41 -30.61 -6.82
N ALA A 29 3.59 -30.14 -6.43
CA ALA A 29 3.80 -28.81 -5.85
C ALA A 29 3.45 -27.69 -6.84
N ILE A 30 3.82 -27.84 -8.12
CA ILE A 30 3.44 -26.89 -9.18
C ILE A 30 1.92 -26.87 -9.35
N SER A 31 1.28 -28.04 -9.35
CA SER A 31 -0.17 -28.16 -9.51
C SER A 31 -0.93 -27.52 -8.33
N GLU A 32 -0.44 -27.71 -7.11
CA GLU A 32 -1.02 -27.10 -5.90
C GLU A 32 -0.83 -25.58 -5.90
N THR A 33 0.35 -25.10 -6.27
CA THR A 33 0.66 -23.67 -6.34
C THR A 33 -0.16 -22.97 -7.43
N SER A 34 -0.28 -23.58 -8.60
CA SER A 34 -1.10 -23.03 -9.70
C SER A 34 -2.60 -23.06 -9.36
N ALA A 35 -3.09 -24.10 -8.68
CA ALA A 35 -4.46 -24.16 -8.20
C ALA A 35 -4.74 -23.08 -7.12
N LEU A 36 -3.79 -22.85 -6.21
CA LEU A 36 -3.86 -21.75 -5.24
C LEU A 36 -3.90 -20.40 -5.93
N LEU A 37 -3.00 -20.14 -6.89
CA LEU A 37 -2.97 -18.89 -7.64
C LEU A 37 -4.28 -18.63 -8.38
N ARG A 38 -4.86 -19.67 -9.00
CA ARG A 38 -6.14 -19.58 -9.69
C ARG A 38 -7.30 -19.29 -8.73
N LYS A 39 -7.29 -19.89 -7.53
CA LYS A 39 -8.27 -19.61 -6.48
C LYS A 39 -8.18 -18.18 -5.96
N VAL A 40 -6.95 -17.71 -5.70
CA VAL A 40 -6.71 -16.31 -5.29
C VAL A 40 -7.23 -15.36 -6.34
N ARG A 41 -6.91 -15.61 -7.62
CA ARG A 41 -7.41 -14.79 -8.73
C ARG A 41 -8.93 -14.76 -8.80
N SER A 42 -9.57 -15.94 -8.75
CA SER A 42 -11.03 -16.05 -8.76
C SER A 42 -11.69 -15.35 -7.59
N PHE A 43 -11.09 -15.43 -6.39
CA PHE A 43 -11.61 -14.77 -5.20
C PHE A 43 -11.55 -13.24 -5.33
N SER A 44 -10.44 -12.71 -5.83
CA SER A 44 -10.30 -11.28 -6.15
C SER A 44 -11.33 -10.82 -7.18
N ASP A 45 -11.52 -11.59 -8.27
CA ASP A 45 -12.48 -11.27 -9.32
C ASP A 45 -13.93 -11.30 -8.77
N SER A 46 -14.27 -12.27 -7.92
CA SER A 46 -15.59 -12.36 -7.28
C SER A 46 -15.85 -11.21 -6.29
N ALA A 47 -14.88 -10.89 -5.43
CA ALA A 47 -15.00 -9.79 -4.47
C ALA A 47 -15.18 -8.43 -5.18
N GLN A 48 -14.45 -8.20 -6.28
CA GLN A 48 -14.66 -7.01 -7.11
C GLN A 48 -16.06 -6.97 -7.72
N ASN A 49 -16.58 -8.11 -8.18
CA ASN A 49 -17.90 -8.19 -8.78
C ASN A 49 -19.04 -7.94 -7.76
N GLU A 50 -18.83 -8.31 -6.49
CA GLU A 50 -19.77 -8.05 -5.38
C GLU A 50 -19.74 -6.55 -4.98
N ILE A 51 -18.53 -5.98 -4.83
CA ILE A 51 -18.33 -4.54 -4.60
C ILE A 51 -18.95 -3.70 -5.72
N ARG A 52 -18.77 -4.09 -6.98
CA ARG A 52 -19.35 -3.41 -8.15
C ARG A 52 -20.88 -3.46 -8.19
N GLN A 53 -21.48 -4.55 -7.72
CA GLN A 53 -22.93 -4.72 -7.68
C GLN A 53 -23.57 -3.88 -6.56
N GLU A 54 -22.92 -3.76 -5.40
CA GLU A 54 -23.49 -3.06 -4.26
C GLU A 54 -23.16 -1.56 -4.20
N LEU A 55 -21.96 -1.16 -4.65
CA LEU A 55 -21.46 0.22 -4.53
C LEU A 55 -21.51 1.02 -5.83
N GLY A 56 -21.99 0.41 -6.92
CA GLY A 56 -22.16 1.05 -8.22
C GLY A 56 -20.89 1.07 -9.09
N PRO A 57 -21.04 1.47 -10.37
CA PRO A 57 -19.97 1.40 -11.38
C PRO A 57 -18.75 2.29 -11.08
N GLU A 58 -18.82 3.18 -10.08
CA GLU A 58 -17.71 4.05 -9.64
C GLU A 58 -16.48 3.25 -9.14
N PHE A 59 -16.62 1.98 -8.75
CA PHE A 59 -15.50 1.10 -8.36
C PHE A 59 -15.03 0.14 -9.47
N SER A 60 -15.52 0.33 -10.70
CA SER A 60 -15.19 -0.51 -11.87
C SER A 60 -13.70 -0.53 -12.25
N ASP A 61 -12.95 0.49 -11.85
CA ASP A 61 -11.56 0.72 -12.28
C ASP A 61 -10.51 0.01 -11.41
N LEU A 62 -10.94 -0.75 -10.40
CA LEU A 62 -10.05 -1.60 -9.61
C LEU A 62 -9.67 -2.86 -10.41
N GLN A 63 -8.87 -2.69 -11.45
CA GLN A 63 -8.41 -3.79 -12.28
C GLN A 63 -7.58 -4.78 -11.43
N PRO A 64 -7.89 -6.09 -11.46
CA PRO A 64 -7.21 -7.11 -10.65
C PRO A 64 -5.69 -7.25 -10.89
N GLY A 65 -5.10 -6.50 -11.83
CA GLY A 65 -3.67 -6.48 -12.15
C GLY A 65 -2.95 -5.17 -11.81
N ASP A 66 -3.68 -4.07 -11.60
CA ASP A 66 -3.12 -2.72 -11.39
C ASP A 66 -3.15 -2.29 -9.91
N PHE A 67 -2.99 -3.25 -9.01
CA PHE A 67 -2.61 -2.92 -7.65
C PHE A 67 -1.16 -2.40 -7.73
N HIS A 68 -0.97 -1.08 -7.78
CA HIS A 68 0.35 -0.46 -7.72
C HIS A 68 0.75 -0.32 -6.24
N PRO A 69 1.43 -1.31 -5.63
CA PRO A 69 1.80 -1.25 -4.21
C PRO A 69 2.70 -0.05 -3.92
N ARG A 70 3.45 0.41 -4.93
CA ARG A 70 4.34 1.56 -4.84
C ARG A 70 3.56 2.87 -4.74
N ALA A 71 2.42 3.00 -5.42
CA ALA A 71 1.57 4.18 -5.34
C ALA A 71 0.91 4.27 -3.95
N LEU A 72 0.43 3.14 -3.42
CA LEU A 72 -0.11 3.03 -2.07
C LEU A 72 0.96 3.29 -0.99
N ALA A 73 2.17 2.73 -1.15
CA ALA A 73 3.29 2.96 -0.24
C ALA A 73 3.76 4.41 -0.28
N GLN A 74 3.83 5.02 -1.46
CA GLN A 74 4.16 6.45 -1.60
C GLN A 74 3.09 7.33 -0.97
N GLN A 75 1.79 7.05 -1.16
CA GLN A 75 0.70 7.77 -0.49
C GLN A 75 0.72 7.59 1.03
N ALA A 76 1.03 6.38 1.51
CA ALA A 76 1.15 6.12 2.95
C ALA A 76 2.35 6.85 3.57
N LEU A 77 3.47 6.92 2.86
CA LEU A 77 4.67 7.65 3.28
C LEU A 77 4.44 9.16 3.23
N SER A 78 3.96 9.71 2.11
CA SER A 78 3.68 11.15 1.98
C SER A 78 2.60 11.61 2.96
N ARG A 79 1.56 10.82 3.23
CA ARG A 79 0.59 11.12 4.30
C ARG A 79 1.22 11.09 5.69
N ALA A 80 2.17 10.18 5.93
CA ALA A 80 2.91 10.13 7.20
C ALA A 80 3.88 11.31 7.34
N GLU A 81 4.46 11.79 6.23
CA GLU A 81 5.30 12.99 6.17
C GLU A 81 4.47 14.26 6.39
N ASP A 82 3.33 14.41 5.70
CA ASP A 82 2.40 15.52 5.90
C ASP A 82 1.91 15.57 7.36
N GLU A 83 1.56 14.43 7.95
CA GLU A 83 1.09 14.38 9.35
C GLU A 83 2.21 14.62 10.37
N ALA A 84 3.46 14.29 10.04
CA ALA A 84 4.62 14.66 10.85
C ALA A 84 4.87 16.18 10.80
N ASP A 85 4.74 16.78 9.61
CA ASP A 85 4.88 18.23 9.39
C ASP A 85 3.75 18.98 10.14
N LEU A 86 2.49 18.53 10.01
CA LEU A 86 1.31 19.04 10.73
C LEU A 86 1.44 18.98 12.26
N ARG A 87 2.14 17.97 12.79
CA ARG A 87 2.42 17.85 14.23
C ARG A 87 3.51 18.80 14.68
N GLU A 88 4.51 19.10 13.84
CA GLU A 88 5.56 20.08 14.13
C GLU A 88 4.99 21.51 14.18
N ILE A 89 4.08 21.87 13.26
CA ILE A 89 3.37 23.17 13.29
C ILE A 89 2.40 23.29 14.48
N THR A 90 1.76 22.18 14.89
CA THR A 90 0.85 22.19 16.06
C THR A 90 1.61 22.18 17.39
N GLN A 91 2.82 21.64 17.43
CA GLN A 91 3.68 21.58 18.63
C GLN A 91 4.57 22.80 18.82
N SER A 92 4.60 23.75 17.88
CA SER A 92 5.17 25.08 18.13
C SER A 92 4.34 25.78 19.21
N PRO A 93 4.81 25.86 20.47
CA PRO A 93 4.04 26.41 21.56
C PRO A 93 3.87 27.90 21.31
N SER A 94 2.63 28.35 21.44
CA SER A 94 2.23 29.74 21.29
C SER A 94 3.08 30.68 22.16
N LEU A 95 3.90 31.52 21.51
CA LEU A 95 4.27 32.84 22.03
C LEU A 95 3.27 33.86 21.51
N ASN A 96 1.99 33.70 21.82
CA ASN A 96 1.01 34.75 21.56
C ASN A 96 -0.09 34.73 22.61
N GLY A 97 0.18 35.39 23.72
CA GLY A 97 -0.75 35.57 24.82
C GLY A 97 -0.52 36.95 25.43
N GLN A 98 -0.93 38.00 24.72
CA GLN A 98 -1.51 39.20 25.33
C GLN A 98 -2.17 40.04 24.23
N ALA A 99 -3.40 39.67 23.89
CA ALA A 99 -4.39 40.58 23.34
C ALA A 99 -5.17 41.18 24.51
N ASP A 100 -5.34 42.51 24.52
CA ASP A 100 -6.45 43.26 25.13
C ASP A 100 -6.24 44.72 24.70
N GLU A 101 -6.72 45.20 23.55
CA GLU A 101 -8.11 45.51 23.21
C GLU A 101 -8.84 46.28 24.33
N GLY A 102 -9.09 47.57 24.10
CA GLY A 102 -9.86 48.37 25.06
C GLY A 102 -9.93 49.87 24.80
N ASP A 103 -10.01 50.28 23.53
CA ASP A 103 -10.53 51.61 23.18
C ASP A 103 -12.01 51.70 23.58
N SER A 104 -12.37 52.76 24.31
CA SER A 104 -13.70 53.43 24.39
C SER A 104 -14.18 53.69 25.82
N ARG A 105 -13.80 54.85 26.40
CA ARG A 105 -14.71 55.72 27.19
C ARG A 105 -14.26 57.19 27.15
N PRO A 106 -15.08 58.12 26.62
CA PRO A 106 -14.88 59.54 26.89
C PRO A 106 -15.68 60.00 28.13
N ARG A 107 -15.20 61.11 28.74
CA ARG A 107 -15.84 62.06 29.70
C ARG A 107 -15.51 61.84 31.20
N PRO A 108 -15.52 62.90 32.06
CA PRO A 108 -15.91 64.30 31.83
C PRO A 108 -14.84 65.35 32.16
N MET A 109 -15.07 66.59 31.72
CA MET A 109 -14.41 67.79 32.25
C MET A 109 -14.73 67.96 33.75
N ALA A 110 -13.71 68.23 34.55
CA ALA A 110 -13.87 68.77 35.89
C ALA A 110 -12.78 69.84 36.15
N VAL A 111 -13.27 71.09 36.09
CA VAL A 111 -12.87 72.33 36.79
C VAL A 111 -11.41 72.75 36.78
#